data_AF-Q8KT68-F1
#
_entry.id   AF-Q8KT68-F1
#
_cell.length_a   1.000
_cell.length_b   1.000
_cell.length_c   1.000
_cell.angle_alpha   90.00
_cell.angle_beta   90.00
_cell.angle_gamma   90.00
#
_symmetry.space_group_name_H-M   'P 1'
#
loop_
_entity.id
_entity.type
_entity.pdbx_description
1 polymer ?
#
loop_
_entity_poly.entity_id
_entity_poly.type
_entity_poly.pdbx_seq_one_letter_code
_entity_poly.pdbx_strand_id
1 'polypeptide(L)'
;MAQAIISTLSKKYTGYSASIITVGGELLSGKYPNTNLQDISEYLTEQGYKVKQHQVCADDINQIATAVVRRLGQDTLIVVCGGLGPRHPDDKTREAIAKAVGSPLEIRDNVWVEIEQQLEKLGVYCDPSNRFQAMFPSEAKVISNVTGTAPGFSLNVDGSKIVVLPGPPSQMRLMLSEEHSIPPVAGMRELNYHWTLIGVSESKVGTMVNAFFDGVECDIHYLWKAPYIVVEVTTPADAPLSVQQLANFGAMFENELVSDCQMTAMEKLSERYRINWFTDDDELNTYLHTTYAVNSPLKSLSVNITAFPSINSFLSGEEMLGQMTLTTIDDEGQQYSVDFPCNKLLLQQSIPEYAAWSVLCARESKEEM
;
A
#
# COMPACT_ATOMS: atom_id res chain seq x y z
N MET A 1 34.97 -5.65 6.36
CA MET A 1 33.96 -4.63 6.76
C MET A 1 33.94 -3.45 5.80
N ALA A 2 35.01 -2.65 5.68
CA ALA A 2 35.05 -1.49 4.78
C ALA A 2 34.70 -1.83 3.32
N GLN A 3 35.23 -2.93 2.79
CA GLN A 3 34.95 -3.36 1.42
C GLN A 3 33.50 -3.83 1.22
N ALA A 4 32.88 -4.41 2.25
CA ALA A 4 31.45 -4.76 2.25
C ALA A 4 30.55 -3.51 2.31
N ILE A 5 30.95 -2.50 3.08
CA ILE A 5 30.26 -1.20 3.12
C ILE A 5 30.36 -0.53 1.74
N ILE A 6 31.56 -0.48 1.16
CA ILE A 6 31.77 0.10 -0.17
C ILE A 6 30.97 -0.67 -1.22
N SER A 7 31.02 -2.00 -1.25
CA SER A 7 30.24 -2.78 -2.21
C SER A 7 28.74 -2.54 -2.08
N THR A 8 28.22 -2.43 -0.86
CA THR A 8 26.80 -2.17 -0.60
C THR A 8 26.40 -0.76 -1.02
N LEU A 9 27.23 0.25 -0.76
CA LEU A 9 26.96 1.64 -1.15
C LEU A 9 27.20 1.90 -2.65
N SER A 10 28.02 1.08 -3.31
CA SER A 10 28.37 1.26 -4.73
C SER A 10 27.44 0.50 -5.68
N LYS A 11 26.58 -0.38 -5.16
CA LYS A 11 25.63 -1.15 -5.98
C LYS A 11 24.55 -0.21 -6.49
N LYS A 12 24.78 0.37 -7.66
CA LYS A 12 23.77 1.13 -8.38
C LYS A 12 22.67 0.20 -8.84
N TYR A 13 21.43 0.61 -8.63
CA TYR A 13 20.30 -0.11 -9.16
C TYR A 13 20.06 0.28 -10.62
N THR A 14 19.82 -0.72 -11.44
CA THR A 14 19.38 -0.56 -12.83
C THR A 14 17.84 -0.52 -12.84
N GLY A 15 17.25 0.62 -13.23
CA GLY A 15 15.79 0.80 -13.31
C GLY A 15 15.29 2.13 -12.74
N TYR A 16 14.05 2.51 -13.08
CA TYR A 16 13.40 3.72 -12.58
C TYR A 16 12.97 3.51 -11.13
N SER A 17 13.77 4.05 -10.22
CA SER A 17 13.58 3.89 -8.78
C SER A 17 13.39 5.22 -8.08
N ALA A 18 12.57 5.18 -7.03
CA ALA A 18 12.24 6.36 -6.26
C ALA A 18 12.46 6.15 -4.75
N SER A 19 12.87 7.23 -4.08
CA SER A 19 12.84 7.36 -2.62
C SER A 19 11.94 8.52 -2.23
N ILE A 20 11.18 8.35 -1.15
CA ILE A 20 10.28 9.38 -0.62
C ILE A 20 10.78 9.79 0.77
N ILE A 21 10.98 11.09 0.98
CA ILE A 21 11.40 11.69 2.24
C ILE A 21 10.32 12.68 2.67
N THR A 22 9.62 12.41 3.77
CA THR A 22 8.66 13.35 4.34
C THR A 22 9.26 14.05 5.56
N VAL A 23 8.98 15.34 5.71
CA VAL A 23 9.55 16.20 6.76
C VAL A 23 8.42 16.74 7.63
N GLY A 24 8.55 16.58 8.94
CA GLY A 24 7.65 17.15 9.93
C GLY A 24 7.71 16.43 11.28
N GLY A 25 7.92 17.18 12.36
CA GLY A 25 7.91 16.65 13.72
C GLY A 25 6.57 16.03 14.15
N GLU A 26 5.46 16.52 13.59
CA GLU A 26 4.12 15.97 13.78
C GLU A 26 3.94 14.57 13.17
N LEU A 27 4.68 14.26 12.09
CA LEU A 27 4.71 12.92 11.51
C LEU A 27 5.50 11.97 12.40
N LEU A 28 6.66 12.41 12.91
CA LEU A 28 7.49 11.60 13.81
C LEU A 28 6.82 11.32 15.15
N SER A 29 6.04 12.27 15.67
CA SER A 29 5.27 12.08 16.90
C SER A 29 4.01 11.24 16.72
N GLY A 30 3.66 10.87 15.48
CA GLY A 30 2.43 10.13 15.17
C GLY A 30 1.16 10.94 15.39
N LYS A 31 1.26 12.28 15.52
CA LYS A 31 0.11 13.15 15.70
C LYS A 31 -0.83 13.12 14.49
N TYR A 32 -0.27 12.95 13.30
CA TYR A 32 -1.02 12.78 12.06
C TYR A 32 -0.50 11.56 11.29
N PRO A 33 -1.39 10.82 10.61
CA PRO A 33 -0.96 9.80 9.65
C PRO A 33 -0.21 10.46 8.49
N ASN A 34 0.81 9.79 7.99
CA ASN A 34 1.61 10.28 6.87
C ASN A 34 0.94 9.94 5.52
N THR A 35 -0.16 10.61 5.20
CA THR A 35 -0.92 10.37 3.96
C THR A 35 -0.14 10.81 2.71
N ASN A 36 0.73 11.82 2.83
CA ASN A 36 1.60 12.27 1.72
C ASN A 36 2.49 11.14 1.20
N LEU A 37 3.06 10.34 2.11
CA LEU A 37 3.89 9.19 1.73
C LEU A 37 3.07 8.17 0.91
N GLN A 38 1.83 7.90 1.32
CA GLN A 38 0.93 7.01 0.57
C GLN A 38 0.59 7.60 -0.81
N ASP A 39 0.10 8.84 -0.86
CA ASP A 39 -0.31 9.52 -2.10
C ASP A 39 0.84 9.60 -3.12
N ILE A 40 2.06 9.96 -2.66
CA ILE A 40 3.24 10.02 -3.52
C ILE A 40 3.61 8.61 -4.00
N SER A 41 3.58 7.61 -3.11
CA SER A 41 3.94 6.24 -3.49
C SER A 41 2.99 5.67 -4.55
N GLU A 42 1.68 5.83 -4.37
CA GLU A 42 0.67 5.41 -5.34
C GLU A 42 0.88 6.08 -6.70
N TYR A 43 1.03 7.41 -6.70
CA TYR A 43 1.29 8.16 -7.93
C TYR A 43 2.57 7.69 -8.63
N LEU A 44 3.67 7.50 -7.90
CA LEU A 44 4.94 7.08 -8.48
C LEU A 44 4.86 5.66 -9.06
N THR A 45 4.19 4.74 -8.37
CA THR A 45 3.91 3.39 -8.89
C THR A 45 3.08 3.45 -10.17
N GLU A 46 2.04 4.29 -10.23
CA GLU A 46 1.25 4.51 -11.46
C GLU A 46 2.11 5.07 -12.61
N GLN A 47 3.13 5.88 -12.30
CA GLN A 47 4.08 6.39 -13.29
C GLN A 47 5.21 5.39 -13.66
N GLY A 48 5.20 4.17 -13.07
CA GLY A 48 6.17 3.11 -13.36
C GLY A 48 7.48 3.20 -12.58
N TYR A 49 7.52 3.96 -11.47
CA TYR A 49 8.65 3.96 -10.56
C TYR A 49 8.50 2.88 -9.50
N LYS A 50 9.57 2.11 -9.26
CA LYS A 50 9.67 1.24 -8.08
C LYS A 50 10.09 2.08 -6.88
N VAL A 51 9.16 2.35 -5.96
CA VAL A 51 9.45 3.05 -4.71
C VAL A 51 10.19 2.09 -3.77
N LYS A 52 11.44 2.41 -3.44
CA LYS A 52 12.33 1.50 -2.69
C LYS A 52 12.42 1.81 -1.21
N GLN A 53 12.21 3.07 -0.86
CA GLN A 53 12.40 3.52 0.50
C GLN A 53 11.52 4.71 0.80
N HIS A 54 10.95 4.68 2.00
CA HIS A 54 10.39 5.83 2.67
C HIS A 54 11.28 6.23 3.85
N GLN A 55 11.39 7.52 4.11
CA GLN A 55 12.02 8.03 5.32
C GLN A 55 11.24 9.25 5.84
N VAL A 56 11.00 9.28 7.15
CA VAL A 56 10.46 10.46 7.83
C VAL A 56 11.61 11.17 8.55
N CYS A 57 11.71 12.49 8.39
CA CYS A 57 12.73 13.32 9.04
C CYS A 57 12.07 14.36 9.95
N ALA A 58 12.78 14.72 11.02
CA ALA A 58 12.45 15.90 11.79
C ALA A 58 12.75 17.16 10.97
N ASP A 59 12.24 18.31 11.42
CA ASP A 59 12.58 19.64 10.92
C ASP A 59 14.01 20.02 11.35
N ASP A 60 14.98 19.26 10.85
CA ASP A 60 16.41 19.40 11.10
C ASP A 60 17.18 19.33 9.78
N ILE A 61 18.01 20.36 9.56
CA ILE A 61 18.78 20.54 8.32
C ILE A 61 19.70 19.35 8.08
N ASN A 62 20.35 18.81 9.12
CA ASN A 62 21.33 17.73 8.95
C ASN A 62 20.64 16.40 8.65
N GLN A 63 19.52 16.10 9.31
CA GLN A 63 18.77 14.88 9.08
C GLN A 63 18.23 14.84 7.65
N ILE A 64 17.56 15.90 7.19
CA ILE A 64 17.02 15.99 5.84
C ILE A 64 18.15 15.91 4.81
N ALA A 65 19.24 16.69 4.99
CA ALA A 65 20.37 16.66 4.07
C ALA A 65 21.02 15.27 3.99
N THR A 66 21.20 14.60 5.13
CA THR A 66 21.77 13.25 5.18
C THR A 66 20.86 12.23 4.50
N ALA A 67 19.54 12.32 4.67
CA ALA A 67 18.57 11.46 4.01
C ALA A 67 18.68 11.58 2.49
N VAL A 68 18.75 12.81 1.98
CA VAL A 68 18.90 13.09 0.54
C VAL A 68 20.24 12.57 0.01
N VAL A 69 21.36 12.94 0.66
CA VAL A 69 22.71 12.52 0.24
C VAL A 69 22.85 11.00 0.17
N ARG A 70 22.22 10.27 1.09
CA ARG A 70 22.26 8.79 1.05
C ARG A 70 21.61 8.21 -0.20
N ARG A 71 20.65 8.90 -0.82
CA ARG A 71 19.89 8.42 -1.99
C ARG A 71 20.39 8.95 -3.32
N LEU A 72 21.21 10.01 -3.30
CA LEU A 72 21.90 10.50 -4.49
C LEU A 72 22.72 9.39 -5.17
N GLY A 73 22.53 9.24 -6.48
CA GLY A 73 23.16 8.22 -7.33
C GLY A 73 22.68 6.79 -7.08
N GLN A 74 21.80 6.55 -6.11
CA GLN A 74 21.21 5.23 -5.79
C GLN A 74 19.82 5.08 -6.39
N ASP A 75 19.03 6.14 -6.33
CA ASP A 75 17.69 6.22 -6.89
C ASP A 75 17.62 7.26 -8.00
N THR A 76 16.87 6.98 -9.05
CA THR A 76 16.70 7.92 -10.17
C THR A 76 15.85 9.13 -9.79
N LEU A 77 14.96 8.98 -8.80
CA LEU A 77 14.07 10.03 -8.30
C LEU A 77 14.09 10.07 -6.76
N ILE A 78 14.15 11.26 -6.20
CA ILE A 78 14.03 11.51 -4.76
C ILE A 78 12.96 12.57 -4.56
N VAL A 79 11.83 12.20 -3.96
CA VAL A 79 10.77 13.14 -3.63
C VAL A 79 10.89 13.54 -2.17
N VAL A 80 10.98 14.83 -1.90
CA VAL A 80 11.02 15.41 -0.56
C VAL A 80 9.75 16.23 -0.34
N CYS A 81 9.00 15.98 0.74
CA CYS A 81 7.71 16.61 0.98
C CYS A 81 7.64 17.20 2.40
N GLY A 82 7.32 18.49 2.51
CA GLY A 82 7.21 19.22 3.78
C GLY A 82 8.33 20.25 4.02
N GLY A 83 8.09 21.18 4.96
CA GLY A 83 9.08 22.19 5.39
C GLY A 83 9.44 23.27 4.36
N LEU A 84 8.49 23.67 3.50
CA LEU A 84 8.66 24.69 2.44
C LEU A 84 7.97 26.03 2.70
N GLY A 85 7.42 26.21 3.89
CA GLY A 85 6.76 27.44 4.32
C GLY A 85 7.70 28.66 4.44
N PRO A 86 7.20 29.77 5.00
CA PRO A 86 8.01 30.95 5.26
C PRO A 86 9.13 30.63 6.25
N ARG A 87 10.09 31.54 6.43
CA ARG A 87 11.23 31.29 7.33
C ARG A 87 10.78 31.06 8.78
N HIS A 88 10.64 29.79 9.17
CA HIS A 88 10.20 29.32 10.48
C HIS A 88 11.16 28.22 10.98
N PRO A 89 11.30 27.99 12.30
CA PRO A 89 12.05 26.85 12.83
C PRO A 89 11.65 25.48 12.27
N ASP A 90 10.43 25.36 11.75
CA ASP A 90 9.89 24.11 11.18
C ASP A 90 10.06 24.03 9.65
N ASP A 91 10.45 25.12 8.98
CA ASP A 91 10.57 25.19 7.52
C ASP A 91 12.03 25.23 7.05
N LYS A 92 12.70 24.09 7.18
CA LYS A 92 14.16 23.93 6.96
C LYS A 92 14.53 23.20 5.67
N THR A 93 13.56 22.72 4.89
CA THR A 93 13.82 21.82 3.77
C THR A 93 14.66 22.49 2.69
N ARG A 94 14.44 23.77 2.37
CA ARG A 94 15.25 24.51 1.38
C ARG A 94 16.73 24.54 1.75
N GLU A 95 17.02 24.90 3.00
CA GLU A 95 18.39 24.96 3.53
C GLU A 95 19.04 23.57 3.56
N ALA A 96 18.26 22.55 3.92
CA ALA A 96 18.74 21.17 3.91
C ALA A 96 19.11 20.69 2.51
N ILE A 97 18.29 20.99 1.50
CA ILE A 97 18.56 20.60 0.11
C ILE A 97 19.77 21.36 -0.42
N ALA A 98 19.85 22.67 -0.18
CA ALA A 98 21.03 23.48 -0.50
C ALA A 98 22.32 22.90 0.10
N LYS A 99 22.27 22.49 1.37
CA LYS A 99 23.38 21.80 2.05
C LYS A 99 23.71 20.45 1.41
N ALA A 100 22.70 19.64 1.11
CA ALA A 100 22.87 18.30 0.55
C ALA A 100 23.58 18.34 -0.81
N VAL A 101 23.25 19.32 -1.64
CA VAL A 101 23.77 19.45 -3.01
C VAL A 101 24.97 20.39 -3.11
N GLY A 102 25.38 21.02 -2.01
CA GLY A 102 26.50 21.96 -1.98
C GLY A 102 26.27 23.25 -2.77
N SER A 103 25.01 23.66 -2.95
CA SER A 103 24.63 24.88 -3.69
C SER A 103 24.04 25.92 -2.73
N PRO A 104 24.46 27.19 -2.79
CA PRO A 104 23.84 28.24 -1.98
C PRO A 104 22.39 28.47 -2.38
N LEU A 105 21.59 28.99 -1.45
CA LEU A 105 20.25 29.48 -1.74
C LEU A 105 20.32 30.90 -2.31
N GLU A 106 19.73 31.08 -3.48
CA GLU A 106 19.59 32.36 -4.17
C GLU A 106 18.12 32.74 -4.26
N ILE A 107 17.84 34.04 -4.15
CA ILE A 107 16.49 34.53 -4.39
C ILE A 107 16.18 34.56 -5.90
N ARG A 108 14.93 34.23 -6.23
CA ARG A 108 14.35 34.39 -7.56
C ARG A 108 13.29 35.50 -7.49
N ASP A 109 13.66 36.71 -7.91
CA ASP A 109 12.82 37.90 -7.76
C ASP A 109 11.47 37.77 -8.49
N ASN A 110 11.42 37.07 -9.62
CA ASN A 110 10.17 36.78 -10.33
C ASN A 110 9.22 35.93 -9.48
N VAL A 111 9.76 34.92 -8.77
CA VAL A 111 8.97 34.06 -7.88
C VAL A 111 8.50 34.83 -6.64
N TRP A 112 9.34 35.75 -6.13
CA TRP A 112 8.93 36.64 -5.05
C TRP A 112 7.70 37.48 -5.43
N VAL A 113 7.72 38.08 -6.62
CA VAL A 113 6.56 38.84 -7.13
C VAL A 113 5.31 37.98 -7.26
N GLU A 114 5.44 36.73 -7.71
CA GLU A 114 4.31 35.78 -7.76
C GLU A 114 3.73 35.51 -6.37
N ILE A 115 4.58 35.30 -5.36
CA ILE A 115 4.17 35.06 -3.97
C ILE A 115 3.44 36.28 -3.39
N GLU A 116 3.95 37.50 -3.63
CA GLU A 116 3.29 38.75 -3.21
C GLU A 116 1.87 38.84 -3.80
N GLN A 117 1.73 38.58 -5.10
CA GLN A 117 0.42 38.61 -5.78
C GLN A 117 -0.53 37.53 -5.26
N GLN A 118 -0.03 36.35 -4.90
CA GLN A 118 -0.84 35.29 -4.31
C GLN A 118 -1.35 35.67 -2.93
N LEU A 119 -0.49 36.23 -2.08
CA LEU A 119 -0.87 36.71 -0.74
C LEU A 119 -1.90 37.83 -0.83
N GLU A 120 -1.72 38.77 -1.76
CA GLU A 120 -2.68 39.85 -2.03
C GLU A 120 -4.05 39.29 -2.45
N LYS A 121 -4.09 38.33 -3.40
CA LYS A 121 -5.33 37.66 -3.82
C LYS A 121 -6.04 36.93 -2.68
N LEU A 122 -5.28 36.37 -1.74
CA LEU A 122 -5.81 35.70 -0.55
C LEU A 122 -6.24 36.70 0.54
N GLY A 123 -5.95 37.99 0.38
CA GLY A 123 -6.21 39.02 1.40
C GLY A 123 -5.33 38.86 2.64
N VAL A 124 -4.16 38.23 2.51
CA VAL A 124 -3.22 37.94 3.60
C VAL A 124 -2.06 38.93 3.57
N TYR A 125 -1.65 39.40 4.75
CA TYR A 125 -0.49 40.28 4.88
C TYR A 125 0.80 39.59 4.41
N CYS A 126 1.57 40.27 3.57
CA CYS A 126 2.85 39.77 3.08
C CYS A 126 3.97 40.09 4.08
N ASP A 127 4.27 39.13 4.95
CA ASP A 127 5.37 39.26 5.91
C ASP A 127 6.75 39.11 5.22
N PRO A 128 7.79 39.86 5.64
CA PRO A 128 9.13 39.74 5.07
C PRO A 128 9.72 38.31 5.14
N SER A 129 9.30 37.48 6.09
CA SER A 129 9.72 36.07 6.19
C SER A 129 9.26 35.21 5.00
N ASN A 130 8.17 35.60 4.31
CA ASN A 130 7.67 34.91 3.11
C ASN A 130 8.67 35.02 1.95
N ARG A 131 9.55 36.03 1.96
CA ARG A 131 10.61 36.18 0.95
C ARG A 131 11.55 34.98 0.88
N PHE A 132 11.66 34.24 1.97
CA PHE A 132 12.43 32.99 2.01
C PHE A 132 11.85 31.90 1.11
N GLN A 133 10.54 31.91 0.84
CA GLN A 133 9.89 30.95 -0.07
C GLN A 133 10.33 31.15 -1.54
N ALA A 134 10.89 32.32 -1.87
CA ALA A 134 11.48 32.62 -3.17
C ALA A 134 12.97 32.24 -3.27
N MET A 135 13.53 31.55 -2.27
CA MET A 135 14.93 31.13 -2.26
C MET A 135 15.09 29.66 -2.68
N PHE A 136 16.03 29.41 -3.60
CA PHE A 136 16.25 28.09 -4.19
C PHE A 136 17.75 27.86 -4.45
N PRO A 137 18.22 26.59 -4.52
CA PRO A 137 19.54 26.29 -5.06
C PRO A 137 19.71 26.86 -6.48
N SER A 138 20.93 27.24 -6.88
CA SER A 138 21.19 27.99 -8.13
C SER A 138 20.64 27.28 -9.37
N GLU A 139 20.81 25.96 -9.47
CA GLU A 139 20.37 25.15 -10.62
C GLU A 139 18.95 24.57 -10.46
N ALA A 140 18.20 25.02 -9.45
CA ALA A 140 16.86 24.52 -9.21
C ALA A 140 15.85 25.10 -10.22
N LYS A 141 15.06 24.21 -10.81
CA LYS A 141 13.86 24.57 -11.56
C LYS A 141 12.69 24.74 -10.59
N VAL A 142 12.07 25.91 -10.58
CA VAL A 142 10.94 26.21 -9.71
C VAL A 142 9.67 25.52 -10.23
N ILE A 143 8.87 24.97 -9.31
CA ILE A 143 7.56 24.39 -9.57
C ILE A 143 6.53 25.30 -8.93
N SER A 144 5.75 26.00 -9.75
CA SER A 144 4.75 26.96 -9.27
C SER A 144 3.68 26.24 -8.43
N ASN A 145 3.28 26.87 -7.33
CA ASN A 145 2.18 26.40 -6.51
C ASN A 145 0.98 27.30 -6.78
N VAL A 146 0.01 26.85 -7.59
CA VAL A 146 -1.14 27.69 -7.97
C VAL A 146 -2.21 27.79 -6.87
N THR A 147 -2.15 26.93 -5.85
CA THR A 147 -3.13 26.83 -4.76
C THR A 147 -2.57 27.26 -3.40
N GLY A 148 -1.33 27.77 -3.36
CA GLY A 148 -0.65 28.19 -2.14
C GLY A 148 0.58 29.05 -2.43
N THR A 149 1.25 29.53 -1.38
CA THR A 149 2.35 30.50 -1.50
C THR A 149 3.74 29.87 -1.47
N ALA A 150 3.84 28.56 -1.24
CA ALA A 150 5.10 27.83 -1.14
C ALA A 150 5.39 27.09 -2.45
N PRO A 151 6.24 27.62 -3.36
CA PRO A 151 6.58 26.94 -4.59
C PRO A 151 7.51 25.76 -4.30
N GLY A 152 7.37 24.69 -5.07
CA GLY A 152 8.27 23.55 -5.04
C GLY A 152 9.46 23.81 -5.93
N PHE A 153 10.36 22.84 -6.02
CA PHE A 153 11.46 22.90 -6.97
C PHE A 153 12.04 21.53 -7.28
N SER A 154 12.76 21.43 -8.39
CA SER A 154 13.48 20.23 -8.78
C SER A 154 14.89 20.54 -9.26
N LEU A 155 15.79 19.57 -9.13
CA LEU A 155 17.19 19.66 -9.59
C LEU A 155 17.76 18.27 -9.87
N ASN A 156 18.76 18.20 -10.74
CA ASN A 156 19.45 16.96 -11.07
C ASN A 156 20.85 16.97 -10.44
N VAL A 157 21.17 15.94 -9.65
CA VAL A 157 22.45 15.81 -8.94
C VAL A 157 22.89 14.35 -9.00
N ASP A 158 24.12 14.09 -9.45
CA ASP A 158 24.72 12.75 -9.51
C ASP A 158 23.87 11.67 -10.21
N GLY A 159 23.09 12.07 -11.22
CA GLY A 159 22.18 11.18 -11.96
C GLY A 159 20.84 10.92 -11.27
N SER A 160 20.61 11.49 -10.09
CA SER A 160 19.32 11.51 -9.41
C SER A 160 18.59 12.82 -9.68
N LYS A 161 17.28 12.75 -9.89
CA LYS A 161 16.41 13.92 -9.85
C LYS A 161 15.85 14.08 -8.44
N ILE A 162 15.98 15.26 -7.86
CA ILE A 162 15.35 15.64 -6.60
C ILE A 162 14.13 16.49 -6.93
N VAL A 163 12.97 16.18 -6.33
CA VAL A 163 11.74 16.97 -6.42
C VAL A 163 11.30 17.30 -5.01
N VAL A 164 11.10 18.59 -4.72
CA VAL A 164 10.81 19.10 -3.39
C VAL A 164 9.45 19.79 -3.40
N LEU A 165 8.54 19.33 -2.56
CA LEU A 165 7.11 19.66 -2.57
C LEU A 165 6.62 20.14 -1.20
N PRO A 166 5.55 20.95 -1.15
CA PRO A 166 5.00 21.45 0.10
C PRO A 166 4.26 20.34 0.88
N GLY A 167 4.04 20.57 2.18
CA GLY A 167 3.40 19.58 3.06
C GLY A 167 1.89 19.37 2.84
N PRO A 168 1.07 20.39 2.54
CA PRO A 168 -0.37 20.18 2.33
C PRO A 168 -0.65 19.22 1.14
N PRO A 169 -1.37 18.10 1.35
CA PRO A 169 -1.54 17.05 0.33
C PRO A 169 -2.15 17.56 -0.98
N SER A 170 -3.13 18.47 -0.91
CA SER A 170 -3.80 19.03 -2.10
C SER A 170 -2.86 19.86 -2.98
N GLN A 171 -1.90 20.57 -2.38
CA GLN A 171 -0.89 21.34 -3.12
C GLN A 171 0.18 20.41 -3.70
N MET A 172 0.68 19.50 -2.86
CA MET A 172 1.69 18.51 -3.22
C MET A 172 1.25 17.67 -4.43
N ARG A 173 0.03 17.12 -4.41
CA ARG A 173 -0.47 16.24 -5.47
C ARG A 173 -0.56 16.95 -6.82
N LEU A 174 -1.07 18.17 -6.84
CA LEU A 174 -1.14 19.00 -8.05
C LEU A 174 0.26 19.24 -8.61
N MET A 175 1.18 19.71 -7.77
CA MET A 175 2.55 20.03 -8.19
C MET A 175 3.34 18.80 -8.64
N LEU A 176 3.14 17.65 -8.00
CA LEU A 176 3.76 16.40 -8.41
C LEU A 176 3.25 15.96 -9.80
N SER A 177 1.94 16.09 -10.04
CA SER A 177 1.33 15.73 -11.33
C SER A 177 1.72 16.69 -12.48
N GLU A 178 1.93 17.97 -12.18
CA GLU A 178 2.34 18.99 -13.15
C GLU A 178 3.86 19.02 -13.39
N GLU A 179 4.65 18.24 -12.64
CA GLU A 179 6.10 18.20 -12.81
C GLU A 179 6.46 17.31 -14.02
N HIS A 180 6.35 17.91 -15.22
CA HIS A 180 6.61 17.30 -16.54
C HIS A 180 7.99 16.65 -16.69
N SER A 181 8.94 16.95 -15.80
CA SER A 181 10.28 16.35 -15.82
C SER A 181 10.35 15.04 -15.01
N ILE A 182 9.25 14.54 -14.44
CA ILE A 182 9.11 13.13 -14.06
C ILE A 182 8.63 12.42 -15.33
N PRO A 183 9.55 11.86 -16.15
CA PRO A 183 9.11 11.19 -17.35
C PRO A 183 8.19 10.03 -16.93
N PRO A 184 6.99 9.90 -17.50
CA PRO A 184 6.26 8.65 -17.36
C PRO A 184 7.19 7.57 -17.88
N VAL A 185 7.45 6.56 -17.06
CA VAL A 185 8.27 5.44 -17.45
C VAL A 185 7.40 4.61 -18.39
N ALA A 186 7.33 5.03 -19.65
CA ALA A 186 6.81 4.21 -20.72
C ALA A 186 7.80 3.05 -20.91
N GLY A 187 7.66 1.98 -20.13
CA GLY A 187 8.62 0.87 -20.26
C GLY A 187 8.41 -0.36 -19.39
N MET A 188 7.89 -0.25 -18.18
CA MET A 188 7.61 -1.42 -17.35
C MET A 188 6.21 -1.28 -16.78
N ARG A 189 5.21 -1.58 -17.62
CA ARG A 189 3.93 -1.99 -17.05
C ARG A 189 4.22 -3.30 -16.35
N GLU A 190 3.89 -3.37 -15.07
CA GLU A 190 3.91 -4.62 -14.35
C GLU A 190 2.49 -5.21 -14.39
N LEU A 191 2.40 -6.53 -14.44
CA LEU A 191 1.15 -7.27 -14.32
C LEU A 191 1.11 -7.90 -12.95
N ASN A 192 0.05 -7.61 -12.21
CA ASN A 192 -0.18 -8.15 -10.87
C ASN A 192 -1.21 -9.27 -10.92
N TYR A 193 -0.84 -10.40 -10.35
CA TYR A 193 -1.68 -11.59 -10.20
C TYR A 193 -1.89 -11.87 -8.72
N HIS A 194 -3.10 -12.28 -8.36
CA HIS A 194 -3.48 -12.46 -6.97
C HIS A 194 -4.12 -13.82 -6.75
N TRP A 195 -3.82 -14.45 -5.62
CA TRP A 195 -4.54 -15.62 -5.14
C TRP A 195 -4.85 -15.45 -3.66
N THR A 196 -6.13 -15.45 -3.31
CA THR A 196 -6.61 -15.40 -1.93
C THR A 196 -6.77 -16.82 -1.42
N LEU A 197 -5.92 -17.21 -0.48
CA LEU A 197 -5.90 -18.56 0.09
C LEU A 197 -6.41 -18.54 1.54
N ILE A 198 -7.21 -19.52 1.94
CA ILE A 198 -7.74 -19.68 3.30
C ILE A 198 -7.25 -20.99 3.93
N GLY A 199 -7.07 -21.02 5.25
CA GLY A 199 -6.71 -22.25 5.98
C GLY A 199 -5.31 -22.79 5.70
N VAL A 200 -4.47 -22.06 4.98
CA VAL A 200 -3.10 -22.46 4.60
C VAL A 200 -2.05 -21.75 5.44
N SER A 201 -0.94 -22.42 5.75
CA SER A 201 0.19 -21.79 6.44
C SER A 201 1.13 -21.09 5.46
N GLU A 202 1.72 -19.97 5.89
CA GLU A 202 2.66 -19.20 5.06
C GLU A 202 3.85 -20.06 4.61
N SER A 203 4.32 -20.98 5.44
CA SER A 203 5.41 -21.90 5.08
C SER A 203 5.02 -22.89 3.98
N LYS A 204 3.77 -23.39 3.97
CA LYS A 204 3.26 -24.24 2.89
C LYS A 204 3.20 -23.44 1.59
N VAL A 205 2.59 -22.25 1.64
CA VAL A 205 2.50 -21.33 0.49
C VAL A 205 3.88 -21.00 -0.05
N GLY A 206 4.82 -20.56 0.80
CA GLY A 206 6.16 -20.17 0.41
C GLY A 206 6.97 -21.32 -0.22
N THR A 207 6.83 -22.55 0.28
CA THR A 207 7.48 -23.72 -0.33
C THR A 207 6.97 -23.97 -1.75
N MET A 208 5.65 -23.87 -1.94
CA MET A 208 4.99 -24.14 -3.22
C MET A 208 5.26 -23.03 -4.24
N VAL A 209 5.21 -21.78 -3.81
CA VAL A 209 5.48 -20.59 -4.63
C VAL A 209 6.93 -20.56 -5.09
N ASN A 210 7.90 -20.81 -4.19
CA ASN A 210 9.31 -20.89 -4.57
C ASN A 210 9.58 -22.01 -5.59
N ALA A 211 8.92 -23.17 -5.44
CA ALA A 211 9.07 -24.26 -6.40
C ALA A 211 8.45 -23.95 -7.76
N PHE A 212 7.33 -23.23 -7.79
CA PHE A 212 6.60 -22.91 -9.02
C PHE A 212 7.24 -21.79 -9.83
N PHE A 213 7.71 -20.73 -9.17
CA PHE A 213 8.32 -19.56 -9.79
C PHE A 213 9.85 -19.62 -9.86
N ASP A 214 10.45 -20.78 -9.61
CA ASP A 214 11.89 -20.96 -9.75
C ASP A 214 12.34 -20.63 -11.19
N GLY A 215 13.28 -19.70 -11.32
CA GLY A 215 13.77 -19.22 -12.61
C GLY A 215 12.81 -18.29 -13.39
N VAL A 216 11.68 -17.88 -12.81
CA VAL A 216 10.79 -16.85 -13.39
C VAL A 216 11.20 -15.48 -12.88
N GLU A 217 11.29 -14.50 -13.78
CA GLU A 217 11.54 -13.11 -13.40
C GLU A 217 10.26 -12.46 -12.89
N CYS A 218 10.04 -12.53 -11.58
CA CYS A 218 8.90 -11.93 -10.91
C CYS A 218 9.24 -11.47 -9.48
N ASP A 219 8.51 -10.46 -9.00
CA ASP A 219 8.48 -10.11 -7.58
C ASP A 219 7.29 -10.83 -6.92
N ILE A 220 7.50 -11.40 -5.74
CA ILE A 220 6.49 -12.19 -5.02
C ILE A 220 6.30 -11.61 -3.63
N HIS A 221 5.04 -11.35 -3.27
CA HIS A 221 4.66 -10.83 -1.96
C HIS A 221 3.62 -11.72 -1.29
N TYR A 222 3.79 -11.94 0.01
CA TYR A 222 2.83 -12.64 0.86
C TYR A 222 2.20 -11.64 1.81
N LEU A 223 0.88 -11.53 1.75
CA LEU A 223 0.10 -10.64 2.59
C LEU A 223 -0.78 -11.46 3.51
N TRP A 224 -0.44 -11.52 4.79
CA TRP A 224 -1.30 -12.13 5.79
C TRP A 224 -2.45 -11.18 6.16
N LYS A 225 -3.67 -11.59 5.83
CA LYS A 225 -4.92 -10.85 6.10
C LYS A 225 -5.92 -11.83 6.69
N ALA A 226 -5.89 -12.04 8.01
CA ALA A 226 -6.73 -13.04 8.67
C ALA A 226 -8.18 -13.08 8.16
N PRO A 227 -8.72 -14.25 7.79
CA PRO A 227 -8.12 -15.59 7.88
C PRO A 227 -7.25 -16.01 6.65
N TYR A 228 -6.94 -15.08 5.77
CA TYR A 228 -6.33 -15.32 4.47
C TYR A 228 -4.82 -15.12 4.41
N ILE A 229 -4.20 -15.81 3.45
CA ILE A 229 -2.91 -15.46 2.88
C ILE A 229 -3.16 -15.07 1.43
N VAL A 230 -2.85 -13.81 1.09
CA VAL A 230 -2.89 -13.35 -0.30
C VAL A 230 -1.49 -13.47 -0.88
N VAL A 231 -1.38 -14.23 -1.97
CA VAL A 231 -0.16 -14.29 -2.79
C VAL A 231 -0.32 -13.28 -3.91
N GLU A 232 0.57 -12.31 -3.96
CA GLU A 232 0.68 -11.35 -5.05
C GLU A 232 1.97 -11.62 -5.83
N VAL A 233 1.83 -11.81 -7.13
CA VAL A 233 2.95 -12.01 -8.05
C VAL A 233 2.91 -10.91 -9.08
N THR A 234 4.05 -10.24 -9.23
CA THR A 234 4.24 -9.13 -10.15
C THR A 234 5.25 -9.53 -11.22
N THR A 235 4.86 -9.45 -12.50
CA THR A 235 5.76 -9.73 -13.63
C THR A 235 5.90 -8.51 -14.53
N PRO A 236 7.01 -8.40 -15.28
CA PRO A 236 7.10 -7.47 -16.40
C PRO A 236 5.99 -7.74 -17.43
N ALA A 237 5.37 -6.70 -18.00
CA ALA A 237 4.29 -6.86 -18.99
C ALA A 237 4.75 -7.45 -20.33
N ASP A 238 6.04 -7.41 -20.63
CA ASP A 238 6.64 -8.09 -21.78
C ASP A 238 6.97 -9.57 -21.53
N ALA A 239 6.85 -10.02 -20.28
CA ALA A 239 6.97 -11.42 -19.85
C ALA A 239 5.79 -11.83 -18.94
N PRO A 240 4.53 -11.77 -19.43
CA PRO A 240 3.36 -12.14 -18.65
C PRO A 240 3.36 -13.65 -18.31
N LEU A 241 2.74 -14.01 -17.18
CA LEU A 241 2.38 -15.40 -16.93
C LEU A 241 1.33 -15.86 -17.95
N SER A 242 1.54 -17.04 -18.52
CA SER A 242 0.55 -17.65 -19.42
C SER A 242 -0.69 -18.09 -18.64
N VAL A 243 -1.85 -18.15 -19.32
CA VAL A 243 -3.11 -18.66 -18.75
C VAL A 243 -2.92 -20.06 -18.13
N GLN A 244 -2.10 -20.92 -18.75
CA GLN A 244 -1.80 -22.24 -18.22
C GLN A 244 -1.01 -22.19 -16.90
N GLN A 245 -0.05 -21.27 -16.78
CA GLN A 245 0.69 -21.09 -15.53
C GLN A 245 -0.23 -20.59 -14.41
N LEU A 246 -1.11 -19.63 -14.70
CA LEU A 246 -2.08 -19.13 -13.73
C LEU A 246 -3.02 -20.24 -13.24
N ALA A 247 -3.55 -21.04 -14.18
CA ALA A 247 -4.42 -22.18 -13.86
C ALA A 247 -3.68 -23.26 -13.06
N ASN A 248 -2.45 -23.61 -13.46
CA ASN A 248 -1.65 -24.62 -12.75
C ASN A 248 -1.33 -24.18 -11.33
N PHE A 249 -0.98 -22.90 -11.13
CA PHE A 249 -0.70 -22.38 -9.80
C PHE A 249 -1.95 -22.41 -8.92
N GLY A 250 -3.10 -21.96 -9.44
CA GLY A 250 -4.37 -22.03 -8.71
C GLY A 250 -4.73 -23.46 -8.32
N ALA A 251 -4.57 -24.41 -9.24
CA ALA A 251 -4.85 -25.83 -9.00
C ALA A 251 -3.96 -26.46 -7.92
N MET A 252 -2.77 -25.91 -7.64
CA MET A 252 -1.93 -26.39 -6.53
C MET A 252 -2.58 -26.13 -5.16
N PHE A 253 -3.51 -25.17 -5.08
CA PHE A 253 -4.22 -24.78 -3.86
C PHE A 253 -5.72 -25.03 -3.98
N GLU A 254 -6.15 -26.03 -4.76
CA GLU A 254 -7.57 -26.31 -5.05
C GLU A 254 -8.48 -26.31 -3.80
N ASN A 255 -7.99 -26.84 -2.66
CA ASN A 255 -8.76 -26.92 -1.41
C ASN A 255 -8.70 -25.64 -0.55
N GLU A 256 -7.84 -24.69 -0.91
CA GLU A 256 -7.56 -23.48 -0.14
C GLU A 256 -7.80 -22.19 -0.94
N LEU A 257 -7.95 -22.29 -2.26
CA LEU A 257 -8.08 -21.17 -3.18
C LEU A 257 -9.51 -20.63 -3.16
N VAL A 258 -9.68 -19.47 -2.51
CA VAL A 258 -10.95 -18.78 -2.47
C VAL A 258 -11.21 -18.01 -3.77
N SER A 259 -10.23 -17.24 -4.23
CA SER A 259 -10.35 -16.43 -5.44
C SER A 259 -8.99 -16.09 -6.06
N ASP A 260 -8.99 -15.74 -7.35
CA ASP A 260 -7.86 -15.21 -8.11
C ASP A 260 -7.93 -13.68 -8.32
N CYS A 261 -8.85 -13.01 -7.61
CA CYS A 261 -9.20 -11.61 -7.79
C CYS A 261 -9.32 -10.81 -6.48
N GLN A 262 -8.58 -11.24 -5.44
CA GLN A 262 -8.57 -10.66 -4.08
C GLN A 262 -9.88 -10.74 -3.27
N MET A 263 -10.96 -11.29 -3.83
CA MET A 263 -12.23 -11.43 -3.13
C MET A 263 -12.14 -12.39 -1.95
N THR A 264 -12.85 -12.06 -0.86
CA THR A 264 -13.06 -12.98 0.26
C THR A 264 -14.16 -14.01 -0.05
N ALA A 265 -14.25 -15.06 0.77
CA ALA A 265 -15.27 -16.10 0.65
C ALA A 265 -16.68 -15.50 0.81
N MET A 266 -16.86 -14.61 1.78
CA MET A 266 -18.14 -13.90 1.95
C MET A 266 -18.49 -13.02 0.75
N GLU A 267 -17.52 -12.30 0.18
CA GLU A 267 -17.75 -11.48 -1.01
C GLU A 267 -18.14 -12.35 -2.22
N LYS A 268 -17.36 -13.41 -2.48
CA LYS A 268 -17.62 -14.36 -3.57
C LYS A 268 -18.99 -15.03 -3.46
N LEU A 269 -19.38 -15.40 -2.24
CA LEU A 269 -20.70 -16.00 -2.00
C LEU A 269 -21.83 -14.96 -2.15
N SER A 270 -21.60 -13.72 -1.72
CA SER A 270 -22.59 -12.63 -1.78
C SER A 270 -22.85 -12.11 -3.20
N GLU A 271 -21.91 -12.27 -4.13
CA GLU A 271 -22.15 -11.98 -5.55
C GLU A 271 -23.24 -12.87 -6.16
N ARG A 272 -23.37 -14.10 -5.67
CA ARG A 272 -24.30 -15.11 -6.21
C ARG A 272 -25.60 -15.20 -5.41
N TYR A 273 -25.53 -15.02 -4.09
CA TYR A 273 -26.63 -15.30 -3.18
C TYR A 273 -26.84 -14.24 -2.12
N ARG A 274 -28.10 -14.04 -1.74
CA ARG A 274 -28.47 -13.46 -0.45
C ARG A 274 -28.54 -14.58 0.58
N ILE A 275 -27.55 -14.64 1.47
CA ILE A 275 -27.44 -15.71 2.46
C ILE A 275 -28.25 -15.35 3.71
N ASN A 276 -29.03 -16.30 4.21
CA ASN A 276 -29.67 -16.24 5.51
C ASN A 276 -29.11 -17.38 6.37
N TRP A 277 -28.32 -17.01 7.38
CA TRP A 277 -27.75 -17.95 8.33
C TRP A 277 -28.76 -18.30 9.43
N PHE A 278 -28.87 -19.57 9.76
CA PHE A 278 -29.70 -20.09 10.85
C PHE A 278 -28.84 -20.90 11.81
N THR A 279 -28.95 -20.65 13.09
CA THR A 279 -28.23 -21.41 14.12
C THR A 279 -29.01 -21.40 15.43
N ASP A 280 -28.90 -22.48 16.20
CA ASP A 280 -29.45 -22.60 17.56
C ASP A 280 -28.45 -22.09 18.63
N ASP A 281 -27.24 -21.67 18.23
CA ASP A 281 -26.23 -21.08 19.12
C ASP A 281 -26.31 -19.55 19.05
N ASP A 282 -26.88 -18.95 20.10
CA ASP A 282 -27.04 -17.48 20.22
C ASP A 282 -25.72 -16.72 20.08
N GLU A 283 -24.62 -17.29 20.58
CA GLU A 283 -23.30 -16.65 20.53
C GLU A 283 -22.72 -16.72 19.11
N LEU A 284 -22.84 -17.87 18.43
CA LEU A 284 -22.44 -18.02 17.02
C LEU A 284 -23.21 -17.04 16.12
N ASN A 285 -24.49 -16.84 16.40
CA ASN A 285 -25.33 -15.91 15.63
C ASN A 285 -24.76 -14.48 15.65
N THR A 286 -24.10 -14.04 16.74
CA THR A 286 -23.54 -12.68 16.84
C THR A 286 -22.46 -12.39 15.79
N TYR A 287 -21.74 -13.41 15.33
CA TYR A 287 -20.67 -13.29 14.34
C TYR A 287 -21.18 -13.28 12.90
N LEU A 288 -22.38 -13.83 12.64
CA LEU A 288 -22.90 -14.07 11.28
C LEU A 288 -23.71 -12.90 10.68
N HIS A 289 -23.92 -11.81 11.43
CA HIS A 289 -24.69 -10.63 10.99
C HIS A 289 -23.92 -9.64 10.10
N THR A 290 -22.73 -10.01 9.63
CA THR A 290 -21.92 -9.10 8.79
C THR A 290 -22.63 -8.88 7.46
N THR A 291 -23.18 -7.68 7.29
CA THR A 291 -23.93 -7.30 6.09
C THR A 291 -22.95 -6.82 5.03
N TYR A 292 -22.80 -7.57 3.95
CA TYR A 292 -22.00 -7.15 2.80
C TYR A 292 -22.90 -6.42 1.80
N ALA A 293 -22.53 -5.19 1.44
CA ALA A 293 -23.24 -4.40 0.46
C ALA A 293 -22.84 -4.89 -0.94
N VAL A 294 -23.69 -5.68 -1.59
CA VAL A 294 -23.55 -6.02 -3.01
C VAL A 294 -24.86 -5.71 -3.73
N ASN A 295 -24.72 -5.18 -4.96
CA ASN A 295 -25.80 -4.89 -5.88
C ASN A 295 -26.72 -6.13 -6.05
N SER A 296 -28.01 -5.95 -5.77
CA SER A 296 -29.14 -6.88 -5.98
C SER A 296 -28.78 -8.35 -6.29
N PRO A 297 -28.61 -9.22 -5.27
CA PRO A 297 -28.35 -10.65 -5.48
C PRO A 297 -29.50 -11.36 -6.23
N LEU A 298 -29.14 -12.33 -7.07
CA LEU A 298 -30.06 -13.01 -7.99
C LEU A 298 -30.94 -14.09 -7.32
N LYS A 299 -30.47 -14.71 -6.21
CA LYS A 299 -31.17 -15.81 -5.49
C LYS A 299 -30.97 -15.73 -3.98
N SER A 300 -31.92 -16.22 -3.19
CA SER A 300 -31.80 -16.34 -1.73
C SER A 300 -31.35 -17.75 -1.36
N LEU A 301 -30.47 -17.88 -0.37
CA LEU A 301 -29.99 -19.17 0.15
C LEU A 301 -30.16 -19.20 1.68
N SER A 302 -30.72 -20.30 2.20
CA SER A 302 -30.88 -20.51 3.63
C SER A 302 -29.90 -21.59 4.08
N VAL A 303 -29.08 -21.29 5.08
CA VAL A 303 -28.02 -22.21 5.54
C VAL A 303 -28.10 -22.37 7.05
N ASN A 304 -28.29 -23.60 7.52
CA ASN A 304 -28.14 -23.92 8.94
C ASN A 304 -26.66 -24.13 9.26
N ILE A 305 -26.17 -23.53 10.34
CA ILE A 305 -24.77 -23.59 10.73
C ILE A 305 -24.60 -23.96 12.21
N THR A 306 -23.63 -24.83 12.48
CA THR A 306 -23.23 -25.24 13.83
C THR A 306 -21.72 -25.20 13.97
N ALA A 307 -21.24 -24.94 15.19
CA ALA A 307 -19.82 -24.88 15.53
C ALA A 307 -19.48 -25.94 16.60
N PHE A 308 -18.35 -26.63 16.42
CA PHE A 308 -17.80 -27.54 17.43
C PHE A 308 -16.32 -27.27 17.68
N PRO A 309 -15.88 -27.01 18.93
CA PRO A 309 -16.71 -26.77 20.11
C PRO A 309 -17.63 -25.54 19.92
N SER A 310 -18.66 -25.39 20.75
CA SER A 310 -19.51 -24.19 20.70
C SER A 310 -18.69 -22.92 20.98
N ILE A 311 -19.15 -21.77 20.49
CA ILE A 311 -18.41 -20.51 20.67
C ILE A 311 -18.23 -20.20 22.15
N ASN A 312 -19.28 -20.37 22.95
CA ASN A 312 -19.24 -20.21 24.41
C ASN A 312 -18.21 -21.14 25.07
N SER A 313 -18.16 -22.41 24.66
CA SER A 313 -17.17 -23.34 25.20
C SER A 313 -15.76 -22.91 24.85
N PHE A 314 -15.51 -22.46 23.62
CA PHE A 314 -14.19 -21.97 23.22
C PHE A 314 -13.79 -20.69 23.97
N LEU A 315 -14.70 -19.71 24.09
CA LEU A 315 -14.46 -18.45 24.80
C LEU A 315 -14.17 -18.67 26.29
N SER A 316 -14.83 -19.64 26.92
CA SER A 316 -14.63 -19.97 28.34
C SER A 316 -13.29 -20.64 28.66
N GLY A 317 -12.60 -21.23 27.68
CA GLY A 317 -11.29 -21.84 27.87
C GLY A 317 -10.18 -20.83 28.20
N GLU A 318 -9.05 -21.28 28.75
CA GLU A 318 -7.90 -20.39 28.99
C GLU A 318 -7.06 -20.14 27.72
N GLU A 319 -7.11 -21.07 26.75
CA GLU A 319 -6.31 -20.97 25.52
C GLU A 319 -6.85 -19.89 24.59
N MET A 320 -5.93 -19.09 24.02
CA MET A 320 -6.25 -18.04 23.04
C MET A 320 -6.40 -18.56 21.62
N LEU A 321 -5.79 -19.72 21.34
CA LEU A 321 -5.75 -20.40 20.06
C LEU A 321 -6.42 -21.76 20.19
N GLY A 322 -7.01 -22.26 19.11
CA GLY A 322 -7.53 -23.61 19.07
C GLY A 322 -7.98 -24.00 17.66
N GLN A 323 -8.79 -25.05 17.58
CA GLN A 323 -9.43 -25.48 16.35
C GLN A 323 -10.94 -25.57 16.57
N MET A 324 -11.68 -25.30 15.51
CA MET A 324 -13.13 -25.43 15.49
C MET A 324 -13.55 -25.99 14.13
N THR A 325 -14.64 -26.73 14.16
CA THR A 325 -15.32 -27.23 12.97
C THR A 325 -16.62 -26.46 12.79
N LEU A 326 -16.80 -25.81 11.64
CA LEU A 326 -18.10 -25.30 11.22
C LEU A 326 -18.77 -26.36 10.35
N THR A 327 -20.03 -26.66 10.64
CA THR A 327 -20.85 -27.53 9.80
C THR A 327 -22.04 -26.75 9.27
N THR A 328 -22.15 -26.67 7.96
CA THR A 328 -23.23 -25.98 7.23
C THR A 328 -24.12 -26.96 6.50
N ILE A 329 -25.43 -26.75 6.56
CA ILE A 329 -26.45 -27.51 5.83
C ILE A 329 -27.25 -26.55 4.98
N ASP A 330 -27.21 -26.73 3.66
CA ASP A 330 -27.95 -25.88 2.71
C ASP A 330 -29.44 -26.25 2.60
N ASP A 331 -30.17 -25.49 1.77
CA ASP A 331 -31.59 -25.67 1.51
C ASP A 331 -31.93 -26.97 0.75
N GLU A 332 -30.94 -27.56 0.08
CA GLU A 332 -31.02 -28.88 -0.56
C GLU A 332 -30.75 -30.03 0.44
N GLY A 333 -30.46 -29.71 1.70
CA GLY A 333 -30.18 -30.67 2.77
C GLY A 333 -28.75 -31.23 2.73
N GLN A 334 -27.85 -30.60 1.98
CA GLN A 334 -26.48 -31.05 1.84
C GLN A 334 -25.59 -30.46 2.93
N GLN A 335 -24.81 -31.35 3.57
CA GLN A 335 -23.98 -31.02 4.71
C GLN A 335 -22.51 -30.92 4.32
N TYR A 336 -21.84 -29.88 4.83
CA TYR A 336 -20.41 -29.64 4.66
C TYR A 336 -19.79 -29.24 5.97
N SER A 337 -18.57 -29.69 6.21
CA SER A 337 -17.81 -29.36 7.41
C SER A 337 -16.44 -28.83 7.03
N VAL A 338 -16.02 -27.75 7.67
CA VAL A 338 -14.68 -27.18 7.54
C VAL A 338 -14.04 -27.04 8.90
N ASP A 339 -12.83 -27.58 9.02
CA ASP A 339 -11.98 -27.37 10.18
C ASP A 339 -11.14 -26.12 9.96
N PHE A 340 -11.05 -25.27 10.97
CA PHE A 340 -10.26 -24.05 10.87
C PHE A 340 -9.56 -23.68 12.18
N PRO A 341 -8.39 -23.01 12.09
CA PRO A 341 -7.72 -22.48 13.26
C PRO A 341 -8.51 -21.29 13.82
N CYS A 342 -8.80 -21.33 15.11
CA CYS A 342 -9.47 -20.26 15.82
C CYS A 342 -8.48 -19.44 16.64
N ASN A 343 -8.60 -18.12 16.54
CA ASN A 343 -8.01 -17.17 17.47
C ASN A 343 -9.15 -16.36 18.07
N LYS A 344 -9.25 -16.32 19.40
CA LYS A 344 -10.32 -15.61 20.11
C LYS A 344 -10.49 -14.16 19.68
N LEU A 345 -9.39 -13.49 19.35
CA LEU A 345 -9.39 -12.08 18.92
C LEU A 345 -9.84 -11.90 17.46
N LEU A 346 -9.88 -12.98 16.69
CA LEU A 346 -10.16 -12.95 15.25
C LEU A 346 -11.46 -13.67 14.87
N LEU A 347 -12.29 -14.06 15.84
CA LEU A 347 -13.54 -14.78 15.57
C LEU A 347 -14.49 -13.97 14.70
N GLN A 348 -14.58 -12.65 14.91
CA GLN A 348 -15.40 -11.75 14.11
C GLN A 348 -15.02 -11.74 12.63
N GLN A 349 -13.72 -11.82 12.33
CA GLN A 349 -13.24 -11.88 10.95
C GLN A 349 -13.29 -13.32 10.39
N SER A 350 -13.03 -14.33 11.22
CA SER A 350 -12.80 -15.70 10.75
C SER A 350 -14.11 -16.48 10.55
N ILE A 351 -15.06 -16.39 11.48
CA ILE A 351 -16.29 -17.20 11.44
C ILE A 351 -17.10 -16.95 10.15
N PRO A 352 -17.39 -15.70 9.74
CA PRO A 352 -18.18 -15.47 8.53
C PRO A 352 -17.48 -16.02 7.28
N GLU A 353 -16.17 -15.86 7.21
CA GLU A 353 -15.36 -16.25 6.05
C GLU A 353 -15.25 -17.78 5.94
N TYR A 354 -15.01 -18.51 7.04
CA TYR A 354 -15.01 -19.98 7.01
C TYR A 354 -16.42 -20.56 6.81
N ALA A 355 -17.47 -19.91 7.32
CA ALA A 355 -18.86 -20.29 7.06
C ALA A 355 -19.20 -20.15 5.57
N ALA A 356 -18.82 -19.04 4.93
CA ALA A 356 -19.00 -18.88 3.49
C ALA A 356 -18.16 -19.88 2.69
N TRP A 357 -16.92 -20.12 3.12
CA TRP A 357 -16.03 -21.07 2.46
C TRP A 357 -16.61 -22.48 2.45
N SER A 358 -17.19 -22.96 3.54
CA SER A 358 -17.83 -24.28 3.57
C SER A 358 -19.00 -24.42 2.59
N VAL A 359 -19.74 -23.33 2.35
CA VAL A 359 -20.85 -23.28 1.37
C VAL A 359 -20.35 -23.13 -0.07
N LEU A 360 -19.18 -22.52 -0.29
CA LEU A 360 -18.60 -22.41 -1.63
C LEU A 360 -18.03 -23.75 -2.11
N CYS A 361 -17.20 -24.42 -1.30
CA CYS A 361 -16.62 -25.73 -1.62
C CYS A 361 -17.69 -26.77 -2.00
N ALA A 362 -18.82 -26.67 -1.29
CA ALA A 362 -20.01 -27.46 -1.52
C ALA A 362 -20.56 -27.39 -2.94
N ARG A 363 -20.71 -26.16 -3.43
CA ARG A 363 -21.41 -25.88 -4.68
C ARG A 363 -20.48 -25.95 -5.89
N GLU A 364 -19.21 -25.62 -5.73
CA GLU A 364 -18.20 -25.78 -6.80
C GLU A 364 -18.01 -27.26 -7.17
N SER A 365 -18.05 -28.18 -6.18
CA SER A 365 -18.03 -29.64 -6.42
C SER A 365 -19.22 -30.15 -7.27
N LYS A 366 -20.30 -29.38 -7.41
CA LYS A 366 -21.49 -29.73 -8.21
C LYS A 366 -21.49 -29.11 -9.61
N GLU A 367 -20.77 -28.01 -9.85
CA GLU A 367 -20.72 -27.36 -11.17
C GLU A 367 -19.71 -28.05 -12.11
N GLU A 368 -18.79 -28.86 -11.57
CA GLU A 368 -17.82 -29.65 -12.33
C GLU A 368 -18.28 -31.10 -12.66
N MET A 369 -19.46 -31.52 -12.18
CA MET A 369 -20.12 -32.80 -12.49
C MET A 369 -21.29 -32.61 -13.45
#